data_AF-A0A2I1D091-F1
#
_entry.id   AF-A0A2I1D091-F1
#
_cell.length_a   1.000
_cell.length_b   1.000
_cell.length_c   1.000
_cell.angle_alpha   90.00
_cell.angle_beta   90.00
_cell.angle_gamma   90.00
#
_symmetry.space_group_name_H-M   'P 1'
#
loop_
_entity.id
_entity.type
_entity.pdbx_description
1 polymer ?
#
loop_
_entity_poly.entity_id
_entity_poly.type
_entity_poly.pdbx_seq_one_letter_code
_entity_poly.pdbx_strand_id
1 'polypeptide(L)'
;MHISKLLLALVANASLGSACTFGFHIMRNQNTFDLSGGLSCEIRIWKADDATGNDESQASAKIECGEGCKTLKYDGAEYEFCHNGPGEIASLRDGATVQRKGGGNKVNIIPDGEDKKDLDQGPFASSNQHSYWRNNIKC
;
A
#
# COMPACT_ATOMS: atom_id res chain seq x y z
N MET A 1 -1.57 -37.02 48.66
CA MET A 1 -0.82 -36.61 47.45
C MET A 1 -1.25 -35.21 47.07
N HIS A 2 -0.38 -34.22 47.28
CA HIS A 2 -0.62 -32.84 46.88
C HIS A 2 -0.42 -32.71 45.38
N ILE A 3 -1.47 -32.36 44.64
CA ILE A 3 -1.34 -31.97 43.24
C ILE A 3 -1.50 -30.45 43.20
N SER A 4 -0.36 -29.77 43.37
CA SER A 4 -0.21 -28.37 43.01
C SER A 4 -0.17 -28.27 41.49
N LYS A 5 -1.11 -27.55 40.88
CA LYS A 5 -1.04 -27.14 39.47
C LYS A 5 -1.19 -25.63 39.39
N LEU A 6 -0.02 -25.03 39.47
CA LEU A 6 0.32 -23.69 39.04
C LEU A 6 -0.12 -23.46 37.57
N LEU A 7 -0.56 -22.22 37.31
CA LEU A 7 -0.60 -21.53 36.01
C LEU A 7 -1.53 -22.06 34.91
N LEU A 8 -2.44 -21.19 34.46
CA LEU A 8 -2.38 -20.62 33.12
C LEU A 8 -3.27 -19.36 33.08
N ALA A 9 -2.69 -18.21 33.41
CA ALA A 9 -3.30 -16.93 33.08
C ALA A 9 -3.06 -16.69 31.58
N LEU A 10 -3.99 -17.15 30.73
CA LEU A 10 -4.08 -16.67 29.35
C LEU A 10 -4.67 -15.26 29.41
N VAL A 11 -3.83 -14.26 29.59
CA VAL A 11 -4.19 -12.89 29.21
C VAL A 11 -3.98 -12.78 27.71
N ALA A 12 -4.84 -13.46 26.95
CA ALA A 12 -4.94 -13.25 25.51
C ALA A 12 -5.73 -11.96 25.26
N ASN A 13 -5.17 -10.82 25.67
CA ASN A 13 -5.51 -9.55 25.06
C ASN A 13 -4.80 -9.48 23.70
N ALA A 14 -5.16 -10.41 22.81
CA ALA A 14 -5.11 -10.12 21.39
C ALA A 14 -6.20 -9.07 21.17
N SER A 15 -5.87 -7.80 21.46
CA SER A 15 -6.51 -6.72 20.72
C SER A 15 -6.23 -7.11 19.27
N LEU A 16 -7.24 -7.62 18.59
CA LEU A 16 -7.28 -7.71 17.15
C LEU A 16 -7.18 -6.25 16.69
N GLY A 17 -5.93 -5.73 16.67
CA GLY A 17 -5.64 -4.45 16.03
C GLY A 17 -6.17 -4.61 14.63
N SER A 18 -7.02 -3.67 14.21
CA SER A 18 -7.65 -3.76 12.91
C SER A 18 -6.56 -3.95 11.87
N ALA A 19 -6.56 -5.09 11.18
CA ALA A 19 -5.67 -5.27 10.06
C ALA A 19 -5.98 -4.22 9.00
N CYS A 20 -4.94 -3.70 8.38
CA CYS A 20 -5.02 -2.78 7.27
C CYS A 20 -4.29 -3.34 6.07
N THR A 21 -4.69 -2.82 4.92
CA THR A 21 -3.92 -2.93 3.70
C THR A 21 -3.28 -1.61 3.39
N PHE A 22 -2.01 -1.65 3.01
CA PHE A 22 -1.26 -0.48 2.58
C PHE A 22 -0.79 -0.69 1.16
N GLY A 23 -0.85 0.34 0.32
CA GLY A 23 -0.45 0.20 -1.07
C GLY A 23 -0.11 1.48 -1.79
N PHE A 24 0.40 1.27 -3.00
CA PHE A 24 0.75 2.29 -3.97
C PHE A 24 -0.09 2.08 -5.24
N HIS A 25 -0.54 3.18 -5.83
CA HIS A 25 -1.29 3.21 -7.07
C HIS A 25 -0.59 4.14 -8.06
N ILE A 26 -0.22 3.59 -9.21
CA ILE A 26 0.56 4.29 -10.23
C ILE A 26 -0.20 4.19 -11.54
N MET A 27 -0.44 5.33 -12.16
CA MET A 27 -1.16 5.41 -13.42
C MET A 27 -0.38 6.25 -14.41
N ARG A 28 -0.14 5.71 -15.60
CA ARG A 28 0.37 6.43 -16.76
C ARG A 28 -0.71 6.48 -17.83
N ASN A 29 -1.13 7.69 -18.17
CA ASN A 29 -2.03 7.95 -19.28
C ASN A 29 -1.24 8.53 -20.44
N GLN A 30 -1.52 8.10 -21.66
CA GLN A 30 -0.88 8.59 -22.88
C GLN A 30 -1.91 8.76 -23.99
N ASN A 31 -1.89 9.91 -24.66
CA ASN A 31 -2.58 10.14 -25.91
C ASN A 31 -1.87 9.38 -27.04
N THR A 32 -2.62 8.68 -27.88
CA THR A 32 -2.04 7.79 -28.90
C THR A 32 -1.35 8.57 -30.03
N PHE A 33 -1.76 9.81 -30.29
CA PHE A 33 -1.31 10.61 -31.45
C PHE A 33 0.00 11.36 -31.23
N ASP A 34 0.18 11.97 -30.06
CA ASP A 34 1.33 12.82 -29.73
C ASP A 34 2.16 12.26 -28.58
N LEU A 35 1.76 11.10 -28.03
CA LEU A 35 2.36 10.44 -26.87
C LEU A 35 2.38 11.33 -25.61
N SER A 36 1.67 12.47 -25.62
CA SER A 36 1.54 13.34 -24.47
C SER A 36 0.73 12.64 -23.40
N GLY A 37 0.99 12.96 -22.14
CA GLY A 37 0.44 12.15 -21.07
C GLY A 37 0.82 12.64 -19.70
N GLY A 38 0.33 11.88 -18.71
CA GLY A 38 0.54 12.15 -17.31
C GLY A 38 0.93 10.89 -16.57
N LEU A 39 1.72 11.07 -15.53
CA LEU A 39 2.04 10.05 -14.56
C LEU A 39 1.47 10.51 -13.21
N SER A 40 0.70 9.64 -12.56
CA SER A 40 0.11 9.87 -11.25
C SER A 40 0.58 8.78 -10.31
N CYS A 41 0.95 9.17 -9.10
CA CYS A 41 1.34 8.26 -8.02
C CYS A 41 0.54 8.62 -6.77
N GLU A 42 0.00 7.60 -6.12
CA GLU A 42 -0.85 7.75 -4.95
C GLU A 42 -0.52 6.63 -3.94
N ILE A 43 -0.58 6.97 -2.65
CA ILE A 43 -0.56 5.99 -1.55
C ILE A 43 -1.97 5.82 -1.01
N ARG A 44 -2.29 4.60 -0.59
CA ARG A 44 -3.63 4.23 -0.13
C ARG A 44 -3.56 3.33 1.09
N ILE A 45 -4.53 3.48 1.97
CA ILE A 45 -4.76 2.65 3.15
C ILE A 45 -6.20 2.13 3.08
N TRP A 46 -6.36 0.82 3.21
CA TRP A 46 -7.65 0.16 3.32
C TRP A 46 -7.82 -0.56 4.67
N LYS A 47 -9.06 -0.75 5.10
CA LYS A 47 -9.37 -1.70 6.19
C LYS A 47 -9.31 -3.13 5.64
N ALA A 48 -8.90 -4.07 6.50
CA ALA A 48 -8.66 -5.48 6.23
C ALA A 48 -9.45 -6.04 5.03
N ASP A 49 -8.69 -6.41 3.99
CA ASP A 49 -9.08 -7.20 2.81
C ASP A 49 -9.71 -6.48 1.61
N ASP A 50 -9.98 -5.16 1.67
CA ASP A 50 -10.60 -4.39 0.57
C ASP A 50 -9.60 -3.79 -0.43
N ALA A 51 -8.51 -4.48 -0.74
CA ALA A 51 -7.47 -3.95 -1.62
C ALA A 51 -7.68 -4.30 -3.10
N THR A 52 -8.91 -4.55 -3.54
CA THR A 52 -9.17 -4.68 -4.96
C THR A 52 -9.17 -3.28 -5.55
N GLY A 53 -8.50 -3.08 -6.70
CA GLY A 53 -8.27 -1.74 -7.30
C GLY A 53 -9.52 -0.89 -7.62
N ASN A 54 -10.72 -1.36 -7.26
CA ASN A 54 -12.01 -0.70 -7.41
C ASN A 54 -12.63 -0.25 -6.06
N ASP A 55 -12.08 -0.64 -4.92
CA ASP A 55 -12.63 -0.31 -3.60
C ASP A 55 -12.09 1.04 -3.10
N GLU A 56 -12.99 1.85 -2.52
CA GLU A 56 -12.67 3.17 -1.99
C GLU A 56 -11.73 3.04 -0.78
N SER A 57 -10.51 3.57 -0.91
CA SER A 57 -9.55 3.60 0.19
C SER A 57 -10.03 4.54 1.30
N GLN A 58 -9.86 4.12 2.54
CA GLN A 58 -10.26 4.87 3.73
C GLN A 58 -9.32 6.04 4.02
N ALA A 59 -8.09 6.00 3.47
CA ALA A 59 -7.24 7.18 3.34
C ALA A 59 -6.36 7.06 2.10
N SER A 60 -6.18 8.17 1.38
CA SER A 60 -5.23 8.26 0.29
C SER A 60 -4.55 9.62 0.22
N ALA A 61 -3.42 9.66 -0.48
CA ALA A 61 -2.75 10.90 -0.82
C ALA A 61 -1.98 10.77 -2.12
N LYS A 62 -2.11 11.78 -2.99
CA LYS A 62 -1.21 11.95 -4.13
C LYS A 62 0.20 12.22 -3.63
N ILE A 63 1.16 11.57 -4.27
CA ILE A 63 2.59 11.72 -3.99
C ILE A 63 3.32 12.07 -5.27
N GLU A 64 4.53 12.62 -5.12
CA GLU A 64 5.42 12.77 -6.26
C GLU A 64 5.81 11.39 -6.77
N CYS A 65 5.92 11.26 -8.09
CA CYS A 65 6.42 10.03 -8.69
C CYS A 65 7.95 9.91 -8.63
N GLY A 66 8.67 10.90 -8.09
CA GLY A 66 10.10 10.75 -7.80
C GLY A 66 10.35 9.79 -6.64
N GLU A 67 11.60 9.36 -6.45
CA GLU A 67 11.98 8.67 -5.22
C GLU A 67 11.72 9.55 -4.00
N GLY A 68 11.17 8.98 -2.93
CA GLY A 68 10.95 9.71 -1.70
C GLY A 68 10.03 8.99 -0.72
N CYS A 69 9.74 9.70 0.37
CA CYS A 69 8.83 9.24 1.41
C CYS A 69 7.71 10.26 1.67
N LYS A 70 6.51 9.77 1.94
CA LYS A 70 5.36 10.57 2.37
C LYS A 70 4.74 9.97 3.62
N THR A 71 4.44 10.84 4.58
CA THR A 71 3.65 10.46 5.76
C THR A 71 2.16 10.69 5.50
N LEU A 72 1.34 9.69 5.81
CA LEU A 72 -0.11 9.74 5.78
C LEU A 72 -0.67 9.42 7.17
N LYS A 73 -1.62 10.23 7.64
CA LYS A 73 -2.32 10.03 8.92
C LYS A 73 -3.51 9.12 8.71
N TYR A 74 -3.64 8.10 9.54
CA TYR A 74 -4.79 7.20 9.53
C TYR A 74 -5.03 6.64 10.93
N ASP A 75 -6.29 6.67 11.37
CA ASP A 75 -6.75 6.14 12.67
C ASP A 75 -5.88 6.55 13.87
N GLY A 76 -5.55 7.85 13.96
CA GLY A 76 -4.73 8.39 15.04
C GLY A 76 -3.24 8.04 14.99
N ALA A 77 -2.78 7.31 13.98
CA ALA A 77 -1.38 6.98 13.74
C ALA A 77 -0.85 7.65 12.46
N GLU A 78 0.47 7.78 12.38
CA GLU A 78 1.17 8.25 11.19
C GLU A 78 1.90 7.08 10.53
N TYR A 79 1.73 6.92 9.22
CA TYR A 79 2.37 5.87 8.42
C TYR A 79 3.25 6.53 7.36
N GLU A 80 4.53 6.18 7.35
CA GLU A 80 5.50 6.64 6.37
C GLU A 80 5.62 5.62 5.25
N PHE A 81 5.26 6.05 4.05
CA PHE A 81 5.40 5.30 2.81
C PHE A 81 6.64 5.80 2.10
N CYS A 82 7.50 4.89 1.64
CA CYS A 82 8.68 5.21 0.86
C CYS A 82 8.71 4.37 -0.42
N HIS A 83 9.21 4.93 -1.52
CA HIS A 83 9.37 4.23 -2.80
C HIS A 83 10.51 4.83 -3.63
N ASN A 84 11.04 4.05 -4.56
CA ASN A 84 12.16 4.43 -5.42
C ASN A 84 11.73 5.02 -6.77
N GLY A 85 10.52 5.59 -6.82
CA GLY A 85 9.85 6.03 -8.05
C GLY A 85 9.45 4.88 -8.98
N PRO A 86 8.71 5.18 -10.07
CA PRO A 86 8.42 4.23 -11.12
C PRO A 86 9.61 4.05 -12.07
N GLY A 87 9.80 2.80 -12.49
CA GLY A 87 10.60 2.44 -13.65
C GLY A 87 9.79 2.58 -14.94
N GLU A 88 9.96 1.62 -15.84
CA GLU A 88 9.27 1.62 -17.12
C GLU A 88 7.77 1.33 -16.96
N ILE A 89 6.94 1.98 -17.81
CA ILE A 89 5.53 1.64 -18.01
C ILE A 89 4.75 1.53 -16.68
N ALA A 90 4.76 2.60 -15.88
CA ALA A 90 3.99 2.74 -14.63
C ALA A 90 4.29 1.71 -13.52
N SER A 91 5.36 0.92 -13.62
CA SER A 91 5.75 -0.04 -12.57
C SER A 91 6.67 0.63 -11.56
N LEU A 92 6.49 0.42 -10.26
CA LEU A 92 7.45 0.86 -9.25
C LEU A 92 8.75 0.09 -9.35
N ARG A 93 9.86 0.77 -9.07
CA ARG A 93 11.14 0.09 -8.80
C ARG A 93 11.06 -0.61 -7.44
N ASP A 94 11.89 -1.64 -7.27
CA ASP A 94 12.02 -2.37 -6.00
C ASP A 94 12.32 -1.42 -4.84
N GLY A 95 11.80 -1.74 -3.65
CA GLY A 95 12.06 -1.00 -2.42
C GLY A 95 10.89 -0.14 -1.91
N ALA A 96 9.66 -0.39 -2.39
CA ALA A 96 8.47 0.27 -1.83
C ALA A 96 8.12 -0.31 -0.45
N THR A 97 7.97 0.56 0.55
CA THR A 97 7.77 0.15 1.96
C THR A 97 6.78 1.05 2.69
N VAL A 98 6.21 0.54 3.78
CA VAL A 98 5.44 1.31 4.76
C VAL A 98 5.90 1.03 6.18
N GLN A 99 5.91 2.05 7.04
CA GLN A 99 6.19 1.89 8.47
C GLN A 99 5.36 2.87 9.31
N ARG A 100 4.79 2.38 10.42
CA ARG A 100 4.15 3.25 11.41
C ARG A 100 5.21 4.06 12.16
N LYS A 101 5.06 5.39 12.21
CA LYS A 101 5.94 6.28 12.97
C LYS A 101 5.72 6.10 14.48
N GLY A 102 6.80 6.23 15.24
CA GLY A 102 6.78 6.02 16.69
C GLY A 102 6.73 4.56 17.11
N GLY A 103 6.88 3.60 16.18
CA GLY A 103 7.01 2.18 16.46
C GLY A 103 6.23 1.31 15.48
N GLY A 104 6.78 0.13 15.17
CA GLY A 104 6.23 -0.81 14.20
C GLY A 104 7.31 -1.35 13.28
N ASN A 105 7.11 -2.58 12.77
CA ASN A 105 8.03 -3.16 11.81
C ASN A 105 7.88 -2.46 10.45
N LYS A 106 9.00 -2.22 9.78
CA LYS A 106 8.95 -1.82 8.37
C LYS A 106 8.39 -2.99 7.57
N VAL A 107 7.37 -2.72 6.75
CA VAL A 107 6.77 -3.71 5.87
C VAL A 107 7.14 -3.36 4.44
N ASN A 108 7.67 -4.33 3.69
CA ASN A 108 7.90 -4.15 2.26
C ASN A 108 6.58 -4.41 1.52
N ILE A 109 6.16 -3.43 0.72
CA ILE A 109 5.10 -3.59 -0.27
C ILE A 109 5.68 -4.23 -1.54
N ILE A 110 6.90 -3.83 -1.92
CA ILE A 110 7.68 -4.50 -2.97
C ILE A 110 9.01 -4.94 -2.33
N PRO A 111 9.37 -6.24 -2.39
CA PRO A 111 8.79 -7.28 -3.25
C PRO A 111 7.72 -8.14 -2.58
N ASP A 112 7.42 -7.94 -1.28
CA ASP A 112 6.67 -8.93 -0.51
C ASP A 112 5.13 -8.86 -0.65
N GLY A 113 4.62 -7.84 -1.34
CA GLY A 113 3.20 -7.60 -1.55
C GLY A 113 2.63 -8.28 -2.78
N GLU A 114 1.35 -8.02 -2.98
CA GLU A 114 0.60 -8.37 -4.18
C GLU A 114 0.63 -7.18 -5.15
N ASP A 115 0.47 -7.48 -6.44
CA ASP A 115 0.38 -6.48 -7.49
C ASP A 115 -0.75 -6.77 -8.48
N LYS A 116 -1.27 -5.72 -9.09
CA LYS A 116 -2.23 -5.80 -10.20
C LYS A 116 -1.89 -4.77 -11.26
N LYS A 117 -1.84 -5.23 -12.50
CA LYS A 117 -1.70 -4.39 -13.68
C LYS A 117 -3.00 -4.36 -14.47
N ASP A 118 -3.47 -3.15 -14.75
CA ASP A 118 -4.59 -2.91 -15.66
C ASP A 118 -4.08 -2.10 -16.85
N LEU A 119 -4.44 -2.56 -18.06
CA LEU A 119 -4.11 -1.90 -19.32
C LEU A 119 -5.40 -1.63 -20.06
N ASP A 120 -5.64 -0.36 -20.38
CA ASP A 120 -6.70 0.05 -21.29
C ASP A 120 -6.07 0.71 -22.52
N GLN A 121 -6.48 0.28 -23.71
CA GLN A 121 -5.98 0.77 -24.98
C GLN A 121 -7.15 1.12 -25.90
N GLY A 122 -7.30 2.42 -26.15
CA GLY A 122 -8.23 2.96 -27.11
C GLY A 122 -7.52 3.55 -28.34
N PRO A 123 -8.29 3.84 -29.41
CA PRO A 123 -7.74 4.46 -30.60
C PRO A 123 -7.19 5.88 -30.37
N PHE A 124 -7.60 6.55 -29.29
CA PHE A 124 -7.21 7.94 -28.99
C PHE A 124 -6.30 8.08 -27.77
N ALA A 125 -6.39 7.16 -26.81
CA ALA A 125 -5.62 7.18 -25.58
C ALA A 125 -5.39 5.77 -25.05
N SER A 126 -4.37 5.62 -24.21
CA SER A 126 -4.10 4.42 -23.43
C SER A 126 -3.85 4.78 -21.98
N SER A 127 -4.19 3.85 -21.08
CA SER A 127 -3.84 3.93 -19.66
C SER A 127 -3.16 2.65 -19.21
N ASN A 128 -2.08 2.80 -18.47
CA ASN A 128 -1.39 1.73 -17.78
C ASN A 128 -1.46 2.03 -16.29
N GLN A 129 -2.10 1.14 -15.55
CA GLN A 129 -2.23 1.24 -14.11
C GLN A 129 -1.52 0.07 -13.45
N HIS A 130 -0.78 0.35 -12.38
CA HIS A 130 -0.16 -0.65 -11.53
C HIS A 130 -0.48 -0.34 -10.07
N SER A 131 -1.13 -1.29 -9.41
CA SER A 131 -1.42 -1.26 -7.97
C SER A 131 -0.50 -2.24 -7.27
N TYR A 132 0.08 -1.85 -6.14
CA TYR A 132 0.88 -2.71 -5.26
C TYR A 132 0.34 -2.62 -3.85
N TRP A 133 0.15 -3.72 -3.13
CA TRP A 133 -0.35 -3.68 -1.77
C TRP A 133 0.12 -4.85 -0.89
N ARG A 134 0.05 -4.67 0.43
CA ARG A 134 0.19 -5.73 1.43
C ARG A 134 -0.99 -5.71 2.38
N ASN A 135 -1.66 -6.84 2.48
CA ASN A 135 -2.76 -7.08 3.40
C ASN A 135 -2.26 -7.47 4.80
N ASN A 136 -3.17 -7.49 5.77
CA ASN A 136 -2.95 -8.04 7.11
C ASN A 136 -1.81 -7.37 7.91
N ILE A 137 -1.59 -6.07 7.69
CA ILE A 137 -0.64 -5.28 8.46
C ILE A 137 -1.36 -4.67 9.67
N LYS A 138 -0.75 -4.74 10.86
CA LYS A 138 -1.33 -4.18 12.07
C LYS A 138 -1.44 -2.65 12.00
N CYS A 139 -2.68 -2.16 12.06
CA CYS A 139 -3.05 -0.84 12.59
C CYS A 139 -3.52 -1.02 14.05
#